data_AF-A0A1G9MCI6-F1
#
_entry.id   AF-A0A1G9MCI6-F1
#
_cell.length_a   1.000
_cell.length_b   1.000
_cell.length_c   1.000
_cell.angle_alpha   90.00
_cell.angle_beta   90.00
_cell.angle_gamma   90.00
#
_symmetry.space_group_name_H-M   'P 1'
#
loop_
_entity.id
_entity.type
_entity.pdbx_description
1 polymer ?
#
loop_
_entity_poly.entity_id
_entity_poly.type
_entity_poly.pdbx_seq_one_letter_code
_entity_poly.pdbx_strand_id
1 'polypeptide(L)'
;MDEYEKVIDSLLKGNEPEVKEPESVSIAPNDAGVYRVFVSDTEGNMVKGAAVQFCSDSTCMMAKTDENGVASFKADEGQIYTIHMLKVPSGYEKNNEEFKTETVYCDIYISLQKADSN
;
A
#
# COMPACT_ATOMS: atom_id res chain seq x y z
N MET A 1 -6.38 41.95 0.30
CA MET A 1 -6.76 40.70 0.98
C MET A 1 -6.53 39.61 -0.02
N ASP A 2 -5.37 39.01 0.18
CA ASP A 2 -4.54 38.42 -0.85
C ASP A 2 -5.12 37.07 -1.26
N GLU A 3 -4.86 36.62 -2.50
CA GLU A 3 -5.40 35.36 -3.03
C GLU A 3 -5.11 34.15 -2.13
N TYR A 4 -4.11 34.27 -1.26
CA TYR A 4 -3.80 33.33 -0.19
C TYR A 4 -4.96 33.13 0.79
N GLU A 5 -5.72 34.17 1.17
CA GLU A 5 -6.85 34.02 2.09
C GLU A 5 -8.03 33.23 1.47
N LYS A 6 -8.21 33.31 0.15
CA LYS A 6 -9.28 32.57 -0.54
C LYS A 6 -9.00 31.08 -0.66
N VAL A 7 -7.73 30.68 -0.76
CA VAL A 7 -7.36 29.26 -0.78
C VAL A 7 -7.47 28.63 0.61
N ILE A 8 -7.11 29.34 1.70
CA ILE A 8 -7.32 28.83 3.07
C ILE A 8 -8.81 28.69 3.40
N ASP A 9 -9.66 29.64 2.97
CA ASP A 9 -11.11 29.55 3.20
C ASP A 9 -11.77 28.40 2.40
N SER A 10 -11.19 28.03 1.25
CA SER A 10 -11.63 26.87 0.47
C SER A 10 -11.18 25.54 1.09
N LEU A 11 -10.01 25.51 1.73
CA LEU A 11 -9.54 24.36 2.49
C LEU A 11 -10.33 24.19 3.81
N LEU A 12 -10.76 25.29 4.44
CA LEU A 12 -11.56 25.27 5.67
C LEU A 12 -13.04 24.94 5.44
N LYS A 13 -13.55 25.06 4.21
CA LYS A 13 -14.97 24.81 3.86
C LYS A 13 -15.33 23.36 3.59
N GLY A 14 -14.48 22.40 3.93
CA GLY A 14 -14.88 20.99 4.03
C GLY A 14 -15.18 20.33 2.68
N ASN A 15 -14.56 20.83 1.61
CA ASN A 15 -14.22 20.00 0.47
C ASN A 15 -12.74 19.70 0.59
N GLU A 16 -12.37 18.92 1.60
CA GLU A 16 -11.25 18.00 1.43
C GLU A 16 -11.49 17.33 0.07
N PRO A 17 -10.49 17.24 -0.83
CA PRO A 17 -10.62 16.20 -1.84
C PRO A 17 -10.98 14.95 -1.04
N GLU A 18 -12.06 14.27 -1.39
CA GLU A 18 -12.19 12.86 -1.11
C GLU A 18 -10.91 12.25 -1.69
N VAL A 19 -9.84 12.27 -0.89
CA VAL A 19 -8.98 11.13 -0.76
C VAL A 19 -10.01 10.07 -0.46
N LYS A 20 -10.42 9.33 -1.49
CA LYS A 20 -11.02 8.03 -1.26
C LYS A 20 -10.06 7.42 -0.25
N GLU A 21 -10.48 7.35 1.01
CA GLU A 21 -9.83 6.49 1.99
C GLU A 21 -9.56 5.21 1.20
N PRO A 22 -8.31 4.72 1.09
CA PRO A 22 -8.06 3.52 0.30
C PRO A 22 -8.89 2.41 0.94
N GLU A 23 -10.08 2.20 0.39
CA GLU A 23 -11.08 1.30 0.93
C GLU A 23 -10.43 -0.08 0.83
N SER A 24 -10.00 -0.60 1.99
CA SER A 24 -9.38 -1.91 2.26
C SER A 24 -7.86 -2.02 2.51
N VAL A 25 -7.13 -0.94 2.83
CA VAL A 25 -5.75 -1.09 3.31
C VAL A 25 -5.72 -1.02 4.82
N SER A 26 -5.54 -2.16 5.49
CA SER A 26 -5.24 -2.18 6.92
C SER A 26 -3.74 -2.15 7.14
N ILE A 27 -3.29 -1.32 8.08
CA ILE A 27 -1.90 -1.27 8.53
C ILE A 27 -1.91 -1.55 10.04
N ALA A 28 -1.07 -2.48 10.49
CA ALA A 28 -0.95 -2.84 11.89
C ALA A 28 0.52 -2.84 12.33
N PRO A 29 0.91 -2.12 13.40
CA PRO A 29 2.27 -2.21 13.94
C PRO A 29 2.63 -3.66 14.30
N ASN A 30 3.91 -4.02 14.16
CA ASN A 30 4.42 -5.35 14.51
C ASN A 30 5.78 -5.27 15.20
N ASP A 31 6.13 -6.31 15.97
CA ASP A 31 7.44 -6.44 16.65
C ASP A 31 8.38 -7.42 15.93
N ALA A 32 8.17 -7.69 14.64
CA ALA A 32 8.94 -8.67 13.87
C ALA A 32 10.32 -8.15 13.41
N GLY A 33 10.59 -6.85 13.59
CA GLY A 33 11.82 -6.20 13.16
C GLY A 33 11.94 -6.05 11.63
N VAL A 34 10.82 -6.17 10.91
CA VAL A 34 10.73 -6.07 9.45
C VAL A 34 9.35 -5.55 9.04
N TYR A 35 9.27 -4.92 7.87
CA TYR A 35 8.00 -4.61 7.22
C TYR A 35 7.46 -5.84 6.49
N ARG A 36 6.16 -6.11 6.61
CA ARG A 36 5.52 -7.24 5.93
C ARG A 36 4.33 -6.77 5.13
N VAL A 37 4.24 -7.22 3.88
CA VAL A 37 3.11 -6.96 2.99
C VAL A 37 2.38 -8.28 2.79
N PHE A 38 1.15 -8.33 3.29
CA PHE A 38 0.21 -9.42 3.12
C PHE A 38 -0.67 -9.10 1.93
N VAL A 39 -0.69 -9.99 0.94
CA VAL A 39 -1.51 -9.83 -0.26
C VAL A 39 -2.53 -10.95 -0.31
N SER A 40 -3.80 -10.58 -0.24
CA SER A 40 -4.94 -11.47 -0.42
C SER A 40 -5.79 -11.03 -1.61
N ASP A 41 -6.77 -11.84 -1.99
CA ASP A 41 -7.85 -11.40 -2.85
C ASP A 41 -9.03 -10.87 -2.04
N THR A 42 -10.02 -10.29 -2.71
CA THR A 42 -11.25 -9.76 -2.07
C THR A 42 -12.13 -10.85 -1.43
N GLU A 43 -11.84 -12.13 -1.69
CA GLU A 43 -12.48 -13.30 -1.05
C GLU A 43 -11.67 -13.81 0.16
N GLY A 44 -10.51 -13.19 0.45
CA GLY A 44 -9.63 -13.54 1.57
C GLY A 44 -8.61 -14.64 1.27
N ASN A 45 -8.47 -15.09 0.02
CA ASN A 45 -7.45 -16.09 -0.34
C ASN A 45 -6.08 -15.43 -0.49
N MET A 46 -5.05 -16.06 0.04
CA MET A 46 -3.67 -15.55 -0.03
C MET A 46 -3.12 -15.64 -1.45
N VAL A 47 -2.49 -14.57 -1.92
CA VAL A 47 -1.98 -14.46 -3.30
C VAL A 47 -0.47 -14.68 -3.33
N LYS A 48 -0.06 -15.85 -3.81
CA LYS A 48 1.35 -16.20 -4.03
C LYS A 48 1.91 -15.59 -5.32
N GLY A 49 3.15 -15.13 -5.27
CA GLY A 49 3.93 -14.74 -6.44
C GLY A 49 3.65 -13.32 -6.96
N ALA A 50 2.89 -12.51 -6.24
CA ALA A 50 2.73 -11.10 -6.52
C ALA A 50 4.05 -10.37 -6.28
N ALA A 51 4.52 -9.58 -7.24
CA ALA A 51 5.75 -8.81 -7.12
C ALA A 51 5.45 -7.45 -6.49
N VAL A 52 5.98 -7.25 -5.29
CA VAL A 52 5.82 -6.06 -4.48
C VAL A 52 7.11 -5.23 -4.57
N GLN A 53 6.95 -3.95 -4.87
CA GLN A 53 8.00 -2.95 -4.82
C GLN A 53 7.84 -2.16 -3.53
N PHE A 54 8.95 -1.93 -2.82
CA PHE A 54 9.01 -1.24 -1.53
C PHE A 54 10.11 -0.18 -1.60
N CYS A 55 9.76 1.09 -1.62
CA CYS A 55 10.66 2.20 -1.89
C CYS A 55 10.76 3.16 -0.71
N SER A 56 11.98 3.55 -0.36
CA SER A 56 12.26 4.80 0.34
C SER A 56 12.42 5.94 -0.67
N ASP A 57 12.72 7.14 -0.19
CA ASP A 57 13.03 8.30 -1.03
C ASP A 57 14.26 8.09 -1.95
N SER A 58 15.14 7.15 -1.60
CA SER A 58 16.42 6.95 -2.30
C SER A 58 16.58 5.58 -2.95
N THR A 59 15.90 4.55 -2.45
CA THR A 59 16.13 3.16 -2.88
C THR A 59 14.84 2.35 -2.91
N CYS A 60 14.75 1.43 -3.87
CA CYS A 60 13.65 0.48 -3.95
C CYS A 60 14.14 -0.96 -3.79
N MET A 61 13.43 -1.72 -2.97
CA MET A 61 13.55 -3.16 -2.79
C MET A 61 12.39 -3.86 -3.51
N MET A 62 12.60 -5.12 -3.88
CA MET A 62 11.57 -5.92 -4.56
C MET A 62 11.53 -7.31 -3.95
N ALA A 63 10.32 -7.79 -3.66
CA ALA A 63 10.09 -9.14 -3.19
C ALA A 63 8.84 -9.72 -3.85
N LYS A 64 8.74 -11.06 -3.88
CA LYS A 64 7.53 -11.74 -4.27
C LYS A 64 6.84 -12.31 -3.04
N THR A 65 5.51 -12.29 -3.04
CA THR A 65 4.74 -12.94 -1.99
C THR A 65 4.96 -14.45 -2.01
N ASP A 66 5.10 -15.03 -0.83
CA ASP A 66 5.26 -16.47 -0.63
C ASP A 66 3.91 -17.23 -0.67
N GLU A 67 3.89 -18.49 -0.24
CA GLU A 67 2.66 -19.32 -0.23
C GLU A 67 1.58 -18.81 0.70
N ASN A 68 1.95 -17.99 1.70
CA ASN A 68 1.04 -17.36 2.63
C ASN A 68 0.65 -15.95 2.19
N GLY A 69 1.02 -15.54 0.97
CA GLY A 69 0.75 -14.20 0.46
C GLY A 69 1.65 -13.12 1.07
N VAL A 70 2.78 -13.48 1.68
CA VAL A 70 3.61 -12.53 2.43
C VAL A 70 4.88 -12.16 1.67
N ALA A 71 5.15 -10.87 1.54
CA ALA A 71 6.44 -10.32 1.13
C ALA A 71 7.05 -9.56 2.32
N SER A 72 8.29 -9.90 2.71
CA SER A 72 8.97 -9.28 3.85
C SER A 72 10.13 -8.40 3.39
N PHE A 73 10.26 -7.22 3.99
CA PHE A 73 11.27 -6.22 3.66
C PHE A 73 12.06 -5.83 4.91
N LYS A 74 13.37 -6.06 4.86
CA LYS A 74 14.29 -5.63 5.91
C LYS A 74 14.77 -4.22 5.59
N ALA A 75 14.24 -3.24 6.29
CA ALA A 75 14.57 -1.82 6.18
C ALA A 75 14.48 -1.18 7.57
N ASP A 76 15.14 -0.05 7.78
CA ASP A 76 15.13 0.61 9.10
C ASP A 76 13.81 1.37 9.34
N GLU A 77 13.36 1.41 10.59
CA GLU A 77 12.27 2.28 11.04
C GLU A 77 12.67 3.77 10.98
N GLY A 78 11.70 4.64 11.25
CA GLY A 78 11.88 6.09 11.33
C GLY A 78 11.58 6.83 10.03
N GLN A 79 11.17 6.11 8.97
CA GLN A 79 10.74 6.69 7.70
C GLN A 79 9.51 5.96 7.16
N ILE A 80 8.77 6.64 6.30
CA ILE A 80 7.63 6.06 5.58
C ILE A 80 8.15 5.52 4.25
N TYR A 81 7.77 4.29 3.94
CA TYR A 81 8.06 3.67 2.65
C TYR A 81 6.81 3.63 1.80
N THR A 82 7.02 3.72 0.50
CA THR A 82 5.98 3.60 -0.52
C THR A 82 5.99 2.19 -1.12
N ILE A 83 4.81 1.60 -1.26
CA ILE A 83 4.61 0.25 -1.78
C ILE A 83 3.77 0.31 -3.06
N HIS A 84 4.23 -0.40 -4.09
CA HIS A 84 3.51 -0.58 -5.34
C HIS A 84 3.49 -2.06 -5.77
N MET A 85 2.40 -2.47 -6.39
CA MET A 85 2.27 -3.82 -6.97
C MET A 85 2.84 -3.84 -8.39
N LEU A 86 4.14 -4.11 -8.54
CA LEU A 86 4.80 -4.10 -9.86
C LEU A 86 4.22 -5.14 -10.81
N LYS A 87 3.86 -6.32 -10.30
CA LYS A 87 3.25 -7.38 -11.10
C LYS A 87 2.33 -8.23 -10.24
N VAL A 88 1.06 -8.28 -10.62
CA VAL A 88 0.10 -9.23 -10.06
C VAL A 88 0.17 -10.57 -10.81
N PRO A 89 -0.10 -11.71 -10.15
CA PRO A 89 -0.22 -13.01 -10.82
C PRO A 89 -1.39 -13.05 -11.82
N SER A 90 -1.37 -14.02 -12.73
CA SER A 90 -2.49 -14.27 -13.64
C SER A 90 -3.77 -14.57 -12.87
N GLY A 91 -4.90 -14.04 -13.35
CA GLY A 91 -6.20 -14.15 -12.67
C GLY A 91 -6.54 -12.95 -11.79
N TYR A 92 -5.65 -11.96 -11.68
CA TYR A 92 -5.89 -10.71 -10.96
C TYR A 92 -5.79 -9.49 -11.87
N GLU A 93 -6.55 -8.45 -11.54
CA GLU A 93 -6.43 -7.14 -12.16
C GLU A 93 -5.16 -6.44 -11.72
N LYS A 94 -4.61 -5.60 -12.62
CA LYS A 94 -3.45 -4.77 -12.28
C LYS A 94 -3.84 -3.80 -11.18
N ASN A 95 -3.02 -3.75 -10.14
CA ASN A 95 -3.14 -2.76 -9.09
C ASN A 95 -2.07 -1.68 -9.30
N ASN A 96 -2.51 -0.44 -9.55
CA ASN A 96 -1.64 0.74 -9.71
C ASN A 96 -1.76 1.70 -8.52
N GLU A 97 -2.34 1.23 -7.42
CA GLU A 97 -2.47 2.01 -6.20
C GLU A 97 -1.13 2.12 -5.49
N GLU A 98 -1.01 3.18 -4.69
CA GLU A 98 0.13 3.46 -3.85
C GLU A 98 -0.26 3.24 -2.39
N PHE A 99 0.50 2.39 -1.71
CA PHE A 99 0.36 2.16 -0.28
C PHE A 99 1.55 2.75 0.47
N LYS A 100 1.34 3.16 1.71
CA LYS A 100 2.39 3.74 2.56
C LYS A 100 2.50 2.95 3.85
N THR A 101 3.72 2.83 4.37
CA THR A 101 3.94 2.29 5.71
C THR A 101 3.75 3.36 6.77
N GLU A 102 3.81 2.93 8.03
CA GLU A 102 4.08 3.83 9.14
C GLU A 102 5.60 4.03 9.33
N THR A 103 5.97 4.93 10.23
CA THR A 103 7.37 5.15 10.66
C THR A 103 7.90 4.03 11.56
N VAL A 104 7.07 3.09 11.96
CA VAL A 104 7.43 1.89 12.73
C VAL A 104 7.19 0.64 11.89
N TYR A 105 7.77 -0.49 12.29
CA TYR A 105 7.52 -1.78 11.66
C TYR A 105 6.03 -2.08 11.67
N CYS A 106 5.49 -2.41 10.50
CA CYS A 106 4.09 -2.69 10.35
C CYS A 106 3.83 -3.79 9.32
N ASP A 107 2.67 -4.42 9.48
CA ASP A 107 2.02 -5.29 8.53
C ASP A 107 1.08 -4.45 7.68
N ILE A 108 1.19 -4.57 6.37
CA ILE A 108 0.34 -3.90 5.39
C ILE A 108 -0.49 -4.99 4.71
N TYR A 109 -1.80 -4.84 4.69
CA TYR A 109 -2.71 -5.77 4.03
C TYR A 109 -3.25 -5.14 2.74
N ILE A 110 -3.03 -5.82 1.61
CA ILE A 110 -3.45 -5.38 0.28
C ILE A 110 -4.37 -6.44 -0.31
N SER A 111 -5.56 -6.03 -0.75
CA SER A 111 -6.49 -6.91 -1.46
C SER A 111 -6.41 -6.69 -2.97
N LEU A 112 -6.30 -7.77 -3.74
CA LEU A 112 -6.35 -7.74 -5.20
C LEU A 112 -7.72 -8.17 -5.71
N GLN A 113 -8.23 -7.44 -6.69
CA GLN A 113 -9.42 -7.83 -7.43
C GLN A 113 -9.07 -8.95 -8.43
N LYS A 114 -9.90 -10.00 -8.49
CA LYS A 114 -9.78 -11.01 -9.55
C LYS A 114 -10.16 -10.39 -10.89
N ALA A 115 -9.42 -10.76 -11.94
CA ALA A 115 -9.77 -10.33 -13.28
C ALA A 115 -11.08 -11.01 -13.70
N ASP A 116 -12.04 -10.22 -14.17
CA ASP A 116 -13.27 -10.75 -14.74
C ASP A 116 -12.94 -11.71 -15.89
N SER A 117 -13.50 -12.91 -15.82
CA SER A 117 -13.43 -13.89 -16.92
C SER A 117 -14.37 -13.41 -18.02
N ASN A 118 -13.89 -12.51 -18.88
CA ASN A 118 -14.59 -12.08 -20.09
C ASN A 118 -14.58 -13.18 -21.17
#